data_AF-W1YER2-F1
#
_entry.id   AF-W1YER2-F1
#
_cell.length_a   1.000
_cell.length_b   1.000
_cell.length_c   1.000
_cell.angle_alpha   90.00
_cell.angle_beta   90.00
_cell.angle_gamma   90.00
#
_symmetry.space_group_name_H-M   'P 1'
#
loop_
_entity.id
_entity.type
_entity.pdbx_description
1 polymer ?
#
loop_
_entity_poly.entity_id
_entity_poly.type
_entity_poly.pdbx_seq_one_letter_code
_entity_poly.pdbx_strand_id
1 'polypeptide(L)'
;NSGPLPDPIETAIKKGDLTVGAVLSGNRNFEGRIHPLVKTNWLASPPLVVAYALAGNMNINLASEPIGHDRKGDPVYLKDIWPSA
;
A
#
# COMPACT_ATOMS: atom_id res chain seq x y z
N ASN A 1 13.74 9.43 -3.76
CA ASN A 1 13.79 8.39 -4.79
C ASN A 1 14.02 7.04 -4.15
N SER A 2 13.07 6.13 -4.35
CA SER A 2 13.05 4.77 -3.82
C SER A 2 13.87 3.75 -4.61
N GLY A 3 14.50 4.16 -5.72
CA GLY A 3 15.08 3.23 -6.70
C GLY A 3 14.00 2.68 -7.66
N PRO A 4 14.40 1.82 -8.61
CA PRO A 4 13.51 1.31 -9.65
C PRO A 4 12.47 0.32 -9.09
N LEU A 5 11.31 0.26 -9.73
CA LEU A 5 10.35 -0.83 -9.51
C LEU A 5 10.79 -2.07 -10.30
N PRO A 6 10.40 -3.29 -9.88
CA PRO A 6 10.59 -4.48 -10.68
C PRO A 6 10.00 -4.33 -12.10
N ASP A 7 10.74 -4.77 -13.13
CA ASP A 7 10.35 -4.63 -14.55
C ASP A 7 8.92 -5.11 -14.87
N PRO A 8 8.41 -6.23 -14.31
CA PRO A 8 7.04 -6.66 -14.57
C PRO A 8 5.99 -5.66 -14.06
N ILE A 9 6.28 -5.00 -12.93
CA ILE A 9 5.39 -3.99 -12.32
C ILE A 9 5.39 -2.72 -13.15
N GLU A 10 6.58 -2.23 -13.56
CA GLU A 10 6.66 -1.06 -14.44
C GLU A 10 5.92 -1.27 -15.76
N THR A 11 6.11 -2.46 -16.35
CA THR A 11 5.45 -2.83 -17.61
C THR A 11 3.93 -2.85 -17.45
N ALA A 12 3.43 -3.42 -16.34
CA ALA A 12 2.00 -3.45 -16.06
C ALA A 12 1.42 -2.04 -15.87
N ILE A 13 2.10 -1.16 -15.12
CA ILE A 13 1.68 0.23 -14.90
C ILE A 13 1.57 0.97 -16.24
N LYS A 14 2.63 0.90 -17.07
CA LYS A 14 2.69 1.61 -18.36
C LYS A 14 1.69 1.07 -19.37
N LYS A 15 1.58 -0.26 -19.52
CA LYS A 15 0.65 -0.89 -20.47
C LYS A 15 -0.81 -0.70 -20.09
N GLY A 16 -1.11 -0.72 -18.79
CA GLY A 16 -2.47 -0.58 -18.28
C GLY A 16 -2.92 0.85 -18.00
N ASP A 17 -2.06 1.85 -18.24
CA ASP A 17 -2.26 3.25 -17.81
C ASP A 17 -2.78 3.35 -16.36
N LEU A 18 -2.16 2.57 -15.47
CA LEU A 18 -2.65 2.41 -14.11
C LEU A 18 -2.28 3.61 -13.25
N THR A 19 -3.25 4.13 -12.50
CA THR A 19 -2.97 5.05 -11.40
C THR A 19 -2.56 4.24 -10.17
N VAL A 20 -1.26 4.16 -9.95
CA VAL A 20 -0.69 3.55 -8.75
C VAL A 20 -0.31 4.60 -7.72
N GLY A 21 -0.35 4.19 -6.45
CA GLY A 21 0.06 5.03 -5.34
C GLY A 21 1.04 4.36 -4.39
N ALA A 22 1.68 5.17 -3.56
CA ALA A 22 2.55 4.71 -2.48
C ALA A 22 2.04 5.20 -1.12
N VAL A 23 2.30 4.40 -0.09
CA VAL A 23 2.09 4.77 1.31
C VAL A 23 3.45 4.82 1.98
N LEU A 24 3.72 5.88 2.75
CA LEU A 24 5.01 6.09 3.38
C LEU A 24 4.88 6.74 4.76
N SER A 25 5.81 6.40 5.66
CA SER A 25 5.93 6.99 7.00
C SER A 25 6.89 8.18 7.04
N GLY A 26 7.03 8.86 5.91
CA GLY A 26 7.84 10.07 5.78
C GLY A 26 7.05 11.35 6.12
N ASN A 27 7.55 12.49 5.63
CA ASN A 27 6.98 13.81 5.89
C ASN A 27 6.58 14.60 4.63
N ARG A 28 6.81 14.04 3.43
CA ARG A 28 6.51 14.68 2.14
C ARG A 28 6.07 13.65 1.12
N ASN A 29 5.02 13.97 0.35
CA ASN A 29 4.36 13.06 -0.58
C ASN A 29 4.09 13.70 -1.97
N PHE A 30 4.96 14.61 -2.41
CA PHE A 30 4.83 15.23 -3.73
C PHE A 30 4.96 14.21 -4.87
N GLU A 31 4.18 14.40 -5.93
CA GLU A 31 4.27 13.60 -7.16
C GLU A 31 5.69 13.60 -7.72
N GLY A 32 6.15 12.45 -8.24
CA GLY A 32 7.48 12.28 -8.80
C GLY A 32 8.65 12.25 -7.79
N ARG A 33 8.43 12.60 -6.51
CA ARG A 33 9.48 12.58 -5.47
C ARG A 33 9.76 11.19 -4.92
N ILE A 34 8.73 10.34 -4.87
CA ILE A 34 8.82 8.97 -4.36
C ILE A 34 9.35 8.07 -5.47
N HIS A 35 8.58 7.97 -6.55
CA HIS A 35 8.92 7.24 -7.77
C HIS A 35 8.28 7.93 -9.00
N PRO A 36 8.94 8.00 -10.17
CA PRO A 36 8.40 8.68 -11.35
C PRO A 36 7.07 8.11 -11.86
N LEU A 37 6.84 6.81 -11.68
CA LEU A 37 5.60 6.13 -12.10
C LEU A 37 4.48 6.17 -11.05
N VAL A 38 4.71 6.78 -9.89
CA VAL A 38 3.74 6.82 -8.79
C VAL A 38 3.18 8.23 -8.66
N LYS A 39 1.91 8.38 -9.02
CA LYS A 39 1.21 9.67 -9.08
C LYS A 39 0.56 10.05 -7.76
N THR A 40 0.07 9.09 -6.99
CA THR A 40 -0.61 9.32 -5.71
C THR A 40 0.26 8.84 -4.54
N ASN A 41 0.43 9.66 -3.50
CA ASN A 41 1.30 9.30 -2.38
C ASN A 41 0.64 9.70 -1.05
N TRP A 42 0.62 8.80 -0.08
CA TRP A 42 -0.06 8.99 1.20
C TRP A 42 0.93 8.93 2.37
N LEU A 43 0.88 9.95 3.23
CA LEU A 43 1.60 9.91 4.50
C LEU A 43 0.76 9.15 5.52
N ALA A 44 1.37 8.15 6.16
CA ALA A 44 0.72 7.33 7.18
C ALA A 44 1.68 6.99 8.32
N SER A 45 1.15 6.50 9.45
CA SER A 45 2.00 6.01 10.52
C SER A 45 2.77 4.75 10.10
N PRO A 46 3.93 4.43 10.71
CA PRO A 46 4.67 3.21 10.37
C PRO A 46 3.81 1.93 10.39
N PRO A 47 2.90 1.71 11.37
CA PRO A 47 2.01 0.55 11.35
C PRO A 47 1.02 0.55 10.18
N LEU A 48 0.51 1.71 9.77
CA LEU A 48 -0.40 1.79 8.61
C LEU A 48 0.32 1.52 7.28
N VAL A 49 1.60 1.87 7.16
CA VAL A 49 2.41 1.46 5.99
C VAL A 49 2.42 -0.07 5.86
N VAL A 50 2.61 -0.78 6.97
CA VAL A 50 2.57 -2.24 7.00
C VAL A 50 1.17 -2.77 6.67
N ALA A 51 0.11 -2.17 7.23
CA ALA A 51 -1.27 -2.58 6.97
C ALA A 51 -1.63 -2.49 5.47
N TYR A 52 -1.29 -1.38 4.80
CA TYR A 52 -1.53 -1.23 3.36
C TYR A 52 -0.62 -2.14 2.51
N ALA A 53 0.60 -2.43 2.97
CA ALA A 53 1.46 -3.41 2.30
C ALA A 53 0.89 -4.84 2.37
N LEU A 54 0.26 -5.21 3.49
CA LEU A 54 -0.43 -6.51 3.63
C LEU A 54 -1.69 -6.57 2.76
N ALA A 55 -2.51 -5.52 2.77
CA ALA A 55 -3.73 -5.47 1.97
C ALA A 55 -3.47 -5.39 0.46
N GLY A 56 -2.30 -4.88 0.05
CA GLY A 56 -1.86 -4.80 -1.35
C GLY A 56 -2.66 -3.83 -2.22
N ASN A 57 -3.60 -3.08 -1.64
CA ASN A 57 -4.38 -2.06 -2.33
C ASN A 57 -4.76 -0.92 -1.37
N MET A 58 -4.95 0.28 -1.90
CA MET A 58 -5.32 1.46 -1.11
C MET A 58 -6.83 1.77 -1.12
N ASN A 59 -7.61 1.05 -1.93
CA ASN A 59 -9.06 1.24 -2.02
C ASN A 59 -9.84 0.47 -0.94
N ILE A 60 -9.15 -0.34 -0.15
CA ILE A 60 -9.70 -1.10 0.98
C ILE A 60 -10.16 -0.17 2.11
N ASN A 61 -11.34 -0.45 2.63
CA ASN A 61 -11.79 0.09 3.91
C ASN A 61 -11.25 -0.76 5.07
N LEU A 62 -10.07 -0.39 5.59
CA LEU A 62 -9.41 -1.08 6.70
C LEU A 62 -10.26 -1.22 7.98
N ALA A 63 -11.33 -0.43 8.13
CA ALA A 63 -12.23 -0.52 9.29
C ALA A 63 -13.27 -1.63 9.18
N SER A 64 -13.63 -2.06 7.97
CA SER A 64 -14.72 -3.01 7.73
C SER A 64 -14.36 -4.19 6.83
N GLU A 65 -13.27 -4.12 6.08
CA GLU A 65 -12.84 -5.17 5.15
C GLU A 65 -11.66 -5.97 5.72
N PRO A 66 -11.60 -7.29 5.47
CA PRO A 66 -10.46 -8.10 5.85
C PRO A 66 -9.23 -7.71 5.04
N ILE A 67 -8.08 -7.61 5.71
CA ILE A 67 -6.78 -7.36 5.06
C ILE A 67 -6.22 -8.61 4.37
N GLY A 68 -6.77 -9.79 4.69
CA GLY A 68 -6.37 -11.07 4.14
C GLY A 68 -7.09 -12.22 4.83
N HIS A 69 -6.63 -13.43 4.55
CA HIS A 69 -7.13 -14.65 5.18
C HIS A 69 -5.98 -15.39 5.85
N ASP A 70 -6.25 -16.07 6.96
CA ASP A 70 -5.27 -16.90 7.64
C ASP A 70 -5.03 -18.23 6.89
N ARG A 71 -4.23 -19.12 7.47
CA ARG A 71 -3.93 -20.43 6.87
C ARG A 71 -5.13 -21.38 6.80
N LYS A 72 -6.20 -21.12 7.55
CA LYS A 72 -7.45 -21.88 7.55
C LYS A 72 -8.50 -21.26 6.62
N GLY A 73 -8.23 -20.06 6.10
CA GLY A 73 -9.16 -19.30 5.26
C GLY A 73 -10.06 -18.37 6.05
N ASP A 74 -9.82 -18.17 7.36
CA ASP A 74 -10.60 -17.26 8.18
C ASP A 74 -10.21 -15.80 7.87
N PRO A 75 -11.18 -14.88 7.75
CA PRO A 75 -10.89 -13.47 7.45
C PRO A 75 -10.15 -12.81 8.61
N VAL A 76 -9.05 -12.13 8.30
CA VAL A 76 -8.26 -11.36 9.26
C VAL A 76 -8.51 -9.87 9.00
N TYR A 77 -8.96 -9.15 10.02
CA TYR A 77 -9.21 -7.72 9.97
C TYR A 77 -8.05 -6.96 10.60
N LEU A 78 -7.94 -5.66 10.28
CA LEU A 78 -6.88 -4.82 10.87
C LEU A 78 -6.90 -4.86 12.40
N LYS A 79 -8.08 -4.80 13.00
CA LYS A 79 -8.27 -4.84 14.47
C LYS A 79 -7.72 -6.12 15.12
N ASP A 80 -7.63 -7.22 14.37
CA ASP A 80 -7.18 -8.51 14.91
C ASP A 80 -5.65 -8.55 15.05
N ILE A 81 -4.94 -7.72 14.28
CA ILE A 81 -3.48 -7.64 14.26
C ILE A 81 -2.94 -6.30 14.78
N TRP A 82 -3.83 -5.36 15.13
CA TRP A 82 -3.42 -4.05 15.61
C TRP A 82 -2.90 -4.14 17.05
N PRO A 83 -1.73 -3.58 17.37
CA PRO A 83 -1.23 -3.56 18.75
C PRO A 83 -2.22 -2.84 19.67
N SER A 84 -2.56 -3.45 20.81
CA SER A 84 -3.56 -2.93 21.76
C SER A 84 -3.12 -1.68 22.54
N ALA A 85 -1.83 -1.35 22.50
CA ALA A 85 -1.15 -0.45 23.45
C ALA A 85 -1.22 -0.93 24.91
#